data_AF-A0A444VR78-F1
#
_entry.id   AF-A0A444VR78-F1
#
_cell.length_a   1.000
_cell.length_b   1.000
_cell.length_c   1.000
_cell.angle_alpha   90.00
_cell.angle_beta   90.00
_cell.angle_gamma   90.00
#
_symmetry.space_group_name_H-M   'P 1'
#
loop_
_entity.id
_entity.type
_entity.pdbx_description
1 polymer ?
#
loop_
_entity_poly.entity_id
_entity_poly.type
_entity_poly.pdbx_seq_one_letter_code
_entity_poly.pdbx_strand_id
1 'polypeptide(L)' 'MGISYIFANEKNKHPEGHWLHKFKEFSVGFEIFNVFNNQNSITNTWVRDVDTHRQFAVPTYLTSRVLNLKFEMRF' A
#
# COMPACT_ATOMS: atom_id res chain seq x y z
N MET A 1 -3.80 4.56 -5.24
CA MET A 1 -4.37 5.85 -4.82
C MET A 1 -4.42 5.87 -3.31
N GLY A 2 -4.03 6.96 -2.67
CA GLY A 2 -3.98 7.04 -1.22
C GLY A 2 -4.38 8.43 -0.72
N ILE A 3 -4.94 8.47 0.48
CA ILE A 3 -5.30 9.69 1.19
C ILE A 3 -4.64 9.62 2.56
N SER A 4 -4.08 10.73 3.01
CA SER A 4 -3.56 10.86 4.37
C SER A 4 -4.12 12.10 5.03
N TYR A 5 -4.31 12.02 6.34
CA TYR A 5 -4.78 13.11 7.16
C TYR A 5 -3.84 13.33 8.35
N ILE A 6 -3.47 14.58 8.57
CA ILE A 6 -2.56 15.01 9.63
C ILE A 6 -3.41 15.67 10.71
N PHE A 7 -3.47 15.04 11.88
CA PHE A 7 -4.28 15.50 13.03
C PHE A 7 -3.52 16.47 13.93
N ALA A 8 -2.23 16.20 14.15
CA ALA A 8 -1.34 17.06 14.91
C ALA A 8 0.01 17.14 14.22
N ASN A 9 0.60 18.34 14.21
CA ASN A 9 1.90 18.62 13.64
C ASN A 9 2.54 19.75 14.44
N GLU A 10 3.87 19.80 14.45
CA GLU A 10 4.66 20.82 15.13
C GLU A 10 4.29 22.26 14.75
N LYS A 11 3.79 22.48 13.53
CA LYS A 11 3.31 23.79 13.03
C LYS A 11 1.91 24.18 13.52
N ASN A 12 1.06 23.22 13.86
CA ASN A 12 -0.33 23.41 14.28
C ASN A 12 -0.53 22.78 15.67
N LYS A 13 0.17 23.30 16.67
CA LYS A 13 -0.03 22.86 18.06
C LYS A 13 -1.42 23.28 18.53
N HIS A 14 -2.20 22.29 18.97
CA HIS A 14 -3.50 22.54 19.58
C HIS A 14 -3.33 23.25 20.93
N PRO A 15 -4.27 24.11 21.34
CA PRO A 15 -4.20 24.82 22.63
C PRO A 15 -4.20 23.86 23.83
N GLU A 16 -3.66 24.33 24.96
CA GLU A 16 -3.61 23.58 26.21
C GLU A 16 -5.03 23.21 26.67
N GLY A 17 -5.27 21.91 26.88
CA GLY A 17 -6.59 21.33 27.17
C GLY A 17 -7.17 20.47 26.04
N HIS A 18 -6.64 20.59 24.81
CA HIS A 18 -7.03 19.71 23.71
C HIS A 18 -6.31 18.35 23.81
N TRP A 19 -7.01 17.24 23.60
CA TRP A 19 -6.45 15.88 23.67
C TRP A 19 -5.27 15.64 22.72
N LEU A 20 -5.27 16.29 21.55
CA LEU A 20 -4.16 16.23 20.58
C LEU A 20 -2.92 17.04 21.00
N HIS A 21 -2.98 17.82 22.08
CA HIS A 21 -1.82 18.58 22.59
C HIS A 21 -0.70 17.66 23.11
N LYS A 22 -1.03 16.44 23.55
CA LYS A 22 -0.05 15.44 24.00
C LYS A 22 0.80 14.85 22.88
N PHE A 23 0.40 15.05 21.63
CA PHE A 23 1.08 14.51 20.46
C PHE A 23 1.76 15.65 19.70
N LYS A 24 3.08 15.56 19.55
CA LYS A 24 3.83 16.47 18.66
C LYS A 24 3.46 16.24 17.21
N GLU A 25 3.30 14.97 16.84
CA GLU A 25 2.88 14.58 15.50
C GLU A 25 1.89 13.41 15.61
N PHE A 26 0.76 13.53 14.93
CA PHE A 26 -0.20 12.44 14.79
C PHE A 26 -0.77 12.47 13.37
N SER A 27 -0.54 11.40 12.62
CA SER A 27 -1.04 11.25 11.26
C SER A 27 -1.62 9.85 11.05
N VAL A 28 -2.65 9.79 10.22
CA VAL A 28 -3.22 8.53 9.74
C VAL A 28 -3.31 8.58 8.22
N GLY A 29 -2.75 7.58 7.59
CA GLY A 29 -2.74 7.41 6.15
C GLY A 29 -3.41 6.10 5.75
N PHE A 30 -4.04 6.12 4.59
CA PHE A 30 -4.59 4.93 3.98
C PHE A 30 -4.30 4.93 2.49
N GLU A 31 -3.77 3.81 2.02
CA GLU A 31 -3.35 3.62 0.64
C GLU A 31 -3.97 2.34 0.08
N ILE A 32 -4.64 2.47 -1.06
CA ILE A 32 -5.10 1.32 -1.85
C ILE A 32 -4.20 1.19 -3.07
N PHE A 33 -3.52 0.06 -3.16
CA PHE A 33 -2.81 -0.37 -4.36
C PHE A 33 -3.74 -1.22 -5.22
N ASN A 34 -3.72 -0.98 -6.55
CA ASN A 34 -4.56 -1.68 -7.52
C ASN A 34 -6.09 -1.54 -7.27
N VAL A 35 -6.58 -0.29 -7.19
CA VAL A 35 -8.02 0.04 -6.97
C VAL A 35 -8.93 -0.57 -8.04
N PHE A 36 -8.50 -0.52 -9.30
CA PHE A 36 -9.27 -1.03 -10.44
C PHE A 36 -9.19 -2.54 -10.62
N ASN A 37 -8.47 -3.25 -9.74
CA ASN A 37 -8.27 -4.71 -9.80
C ASN A 37 -7.80 -5.18 -11.19
N ASN A 38 -6.89 -4.42 -11.82
CA ASN A 38 -6.40 -4.78 -13.14
C ASN A 38 -5.43 -5.96 -13.01
N GLN A 39 -5.75 -7.07 -13.65
CA GLN A 39 -4.92 -8.27 -13.71
C GLN A 39 -4.01 -8.19 -14.94
N ASN A 40 -3.05 -7.25 -14.92
CA ASN A 40 -2.02 -7.23 -15.96
C ASN A 40 -1.02 -8.38 -15.70
N SER A 41 -0.87 -9.29 -16.67
CA SER A 41 0.22 -10.26 -16.69
C SER A 41 1.43 -9.63 -17.40
N ILE A 42 2.53 -9.35 -16.68
CA ILE A 42 3.72 -8.71 -17.29
C ILE A 42 4.60 -9.72 -18.02
N THR A 43 4.66 -11.00 -17.58
CA THR A 43 5.58 -11.98 -18.18
C THR A 43 5.00 -13.39 -18.14
N ASN A 44 5.00 -14.06 -19.29
CA ASN A 44 4.73 -15.50 -19.40
C ASN A 44 6.06 -16.25 -19.25
N THR A 45 6.20 -17.06 -18.21
CA THR A 45 7.37 -17.95 -18.07
C THR A 45 7.10 -19.17 -18.92
N TRP A 46 7.95 -19.39 -19.92
CA TRP A 46 7.87 -20.57 -20.78
C TRP A 46 8.60 -21.73 -20.11
N VAL A 47 7.84 -22.72 -19.66
CA VAL A 47 8.39 -23.95 -19.10
C VAL A 47 8.40 -25.00 -20.21
N ARG A 48 9.57 -25.60 -20.46
CA ARG A 48 9.75 -26.71 -21.39
C ARG A 48 9.84 -28.01 -20.62
N ASP A 49 9.02 -28.98 -21.00
CA ASP A 49 9.14 -30.37 -20.54
C ASP A 49 10.36 -31.04 -21.19
N VAL A 50 11.21 -31.67 -20.37
CA VAL A 50 12.50 -32.28 -20.78
C VAL A 50 12.30 -33.54 -21.63
N ASP A 51 11.20 -34.27 -21.41
CA ASP A 51 10.94 -35.56 -22.05
C ASP A 51 10.07 -35.38 -23.30
N THR A 52 9.03 -34.55 -23.20
CA THR A 52 8.05 -34.36 -24.30
C THR A 52 8.31 -33.13 -25.18
N HIS A 53 9.32 -32.31 -24.85
CA HIS A 53 9.70 -31.06 -25.57
C HIS A 53 8.56 -30.02 -25.71
N ARG A 54 7.44 -30.20 -25.00
CA ARG A 54 6.29 -29.29 -25.02
C ARG A 54 6.59 -28.03 -24.22
N GLN A 55 6.21 -26.88 -24.76
CA GLN A 55 6.39 -25.58 -24.13
C GLN A 55 5.05 -25.06 -23.62
N PHE A 56 4.96 -24.79 -22.32
CA PHE A 56 3.78 -24.23 -21.68
C PHE A 56 4.07 -22.81 -21.23
N ALA A 57 3.19 -21.88 -21.59
CA ALA A 57 3.22 -20.51 -21.08
C ALA A 57 2.52 -20.48 -19.72
N VAL A 58 3.28 -20.23 -18.65
CA VAL A 58 2.73 -19.98 -17.32
C VAL A 58 2.64 -18.46 -17.11
N PRO A 59 1.44 -17.86 -17.08
CA PRO A 59 1.29 -16.43 -16.89
C PRO A 59 1.64 -16.02 -15.45
N THR A 60 2.43 -14.97 -15.29
CA THR A 60 2.70 -14.36 -13.97
C THR A 60 1.79 -13.14 -13.79
N TYR A 61 0.85 -13.24 -12.86
CA TYR A 61 -0.05 -12.15 -12.51
C TYR A 61 0.63 -11.20 -11.50
N LEU A 62 0.44 -9.90 -11.69
CA LEU A 62 0.82 -8.91 -10.68
C LEU A 62 -0.03 -9.05 -9.42
N THR A 63 0.52 -8.58 -8.29
CA THR A 63 -0.13 -8.58 -6.98
C THR A 63 -1.55 -7.98 -7.07
N SER A 64 -2.51 -8.68 -6.47
CA SER A 64 -3.91 -8.25 -6.37
C SER A 64 -4.07 -6.96 -5.54
N ARG A 65 -5.30 -6.52 -5.31
CA ARG A 65 -5.59 -5.34 -4.49
C ARG A 65 -4.98 -5.46 -3.09
N VAL A 66 -4.13 -4.51 -2.71
CA VAL A 66 -3.51 -4.44 -1.38
C VAL A 66 -3.98 -3.18 -0.66
N LEU A 67 -4.31 -3.35 0.61
CA LEU A 67 -4.74 -2.32 1.55
C LEU A 67 -3.60 -1.99 2.51
N ASN A 68 -3.11 -0.75 2.49
CA ASN A 68 -2.07 -0.30 3.40
C ASN A 68 -2.62 0.77 4.33
N LEU A 69 -2.59 0.49 5.64
CA LEU A 69 -2.93 1.43 6.70
C LEU A 69 -1.63 1.91 7.36
N LYS A 70 -1.48 3.23 7.49
CA LYS A 70 -0.30 3.87 8.10
C LYS A 70 -0.76 4.71 9.29
N PHE A 71 -0.09 4.53 10.42
CA PHE A 71 -0.32 5.29 11.64
C PHE A 71 1.03 5.80 12.14
N GLU A 72 1.12 7.10 12.40
CA GLU A 72 2.34 7.73 12.90
C GLU A 72 2.00 8.61 14.11
N MET A 73 2.72 8.38 15.21
CA MET A 73 2.53 9.08 16.47
C MET A 73 3.88 9.45 17.07
N ARG A 74 4.03 10.72 17.46
CA ARG A 74 5.19 11.26 18.14
C ARG A 74 4.73 12.06 19.36
N PHE A 75 5.38 11.82 20.50
CA PHE A 75 5.10 12.47 21.78
C PHE A 75 6.15 13.54 22.12
#